data_AF-A0A9P7CVA4-F1
#
_entry.id   AF-A0A9P7CVA4-F1
#
_cell.length_a   1.000
_cell.length_b   1.000
_cell.length_c   1.000
_cell.angle_alpha   90.00
_cell.angle_beta   90.00
_cell.angle_gamma   90.00
#
_symmetry.space_group_name_H-M   'P 1'
#
loop_
_entity.id
_entity.type
_entity.pdbx_description
1 polymer ?
#
loop_
_entity_poly.entity_id
_entity_poly.type
_entity_poly.pdbx_seq_one_letter_code
_entity_poly.pdbx_strand_id
1 'polypeptide(L)'
;MDAYAAHHKENIYYPFASLQDWELGSFLFCSLLSMAAINQFLGLELQVKALSLSFHTAKDLQGRAELLPAVPKWWYRIISMSHPTKQPLHLYWRNPLDCIEALFNHPHFANELDLTPACVYDTVDCTMRKYSEWMNGDAAWSMQVCTLLSISEVHVGIADP
;
A
#
# COMPACT_ATOMS: atom_id res chain seq x y z
N MET A 1 5.18 -11.02 2.47
CA MET A 1 6.30 -10.42 1.73
C MET A 1 5.97 -10.47 0.25
N ASP A 2 5.99 -9.32 -0.41
CA ASP A 2 5.74 -9.18 -1.85
C ASP A 2 6.92 -9.77 -2.65
N ALA A 3 6.65 -10.81 -3.43
CA ALA A 3 7.65 -11.49 -4.25
C ALA A 3 8.14 -10.64 -5.43
N TYR A 4 7.40 -9.59 -5.80
CA TYR A 4 7.69 -8.74 -6.96
C TYR A 4 8.18 -7.33 -6.57
N ALA A 5 8.52 -7.12 -5.29
CA ALA A 5 9.01 -5.84 -4.75
C ALA A 5 10.17 -5.22 -5.56
N ALA A 6 11.03 -6.03 -6.18
CA ALA A 6 12.12 -5.55 -7.04
C ALA A 6 11.60 -4.87 -8.32
N HIS A 7 10.54 -5.41 -8.94
CA HIS A 7 9.96 -4.86 -10.16
C HIS A 7 9.23 -3.54 -9.93
N HIS A 8 8.67 -3.33 -8.73
CA HIS A 8 8.04 -2.07 -8.35
C HIS A 8 9.00 -0.87 -8.36
N LYS A 9 10.32 -1.09 -8.29
CA LYS A 9 11.33 -0.02 -8.42
C LYS A 9 11.45 0.52 -9.84
N GLU A 10 11.29 -0.35 -10.84
CA GLU A 10 11.37 0.02 -12.25
C GLU A 10 10.01 0.45 -12.78
N ASN A 11 8.95 -0.22 -12.33
CA ASN A 11 7.58 0.06 -12.70
C ASN A 11 6.65 -0.11 -11.50
N ILE A 12 6.22 1.02 -10.96
CA ILE A 12 5.26 1.12 -9.86
C ILE A 12 3.98 0.29 -10.12
N TYR A 13 3.54 0.20 -11.37
CA TYR A 13 2.29 -0.47 -11.76
C TYR A 13 2.44 -1.96 -12.06
N TYR A 14 3.63 -2.55 -11.87
CA TYR A 14 3.83 -3.99 -12.03
C TYR A 14 2.76 -4.77 -11.23
N PRO A 15 2.12 -5.81 -11.80
CA PRO A 15 2.44 -6.53 -13.02
C PRO A 15 1.93 -5.88 -14.33
N PHE A 16 1.27 -4.74 -14.28
CA PHE A 16 0.83 -4.03 -15.49
C PHE A 16 2.01 -3.27 -16.11
N ALA A 17 1.98 -3.06 -17.42
CA ALA A 17 3.09 -2.43 -18.15
C ALA A 17 3.19 -0.91 -17.92
N SER A 18 2.08 -0.25 -17.58
CA SER A 18 2.01 1.20 -17.37
C SER A 18 0.79 1.59 -16.54
N LEU A 19 0.69 2.86 -16.15
CA LEU A 19 -0.52 3.42 -15.51
C LEU A 19 -1.77 3.19 -16.36
N GLN A 20 -1.71 3.48 -17.67
CA GLN A 20 -2.86 3.33 -18.58
C GLN A 20 -3.34 1.87 -18.68
N ASP A 21 -2.38 0.94 -18.68
CA ASP A 21 -2.65 -0.50 -18.67
C ASP A 21 -3.30 -0.94 -17.35
N TRP A 22 -2.82 -0.43 -16.21
CA TRP A 22 -3.42 -0.68 -14.90
C TRP A 22 -4.82 -0.07 -14.76
N GLU A 23 -5.03 1.18 -15.20
CA GLU A 23 -6.33 1.85 -15.12
C GLU A 23 -7.41 1.09 -15.89
N LEU A 24 -7.09 0.67 -17.12
CA LEU A 24 -8.01 -0.13 -17.92
C LEU A 24 -8.26 -1.50 -17.29
N GLY A 25 -7.20 -2.19 -16.84
CA GLY A 25 -7.32 -3.48 -16.18
C GLY A 25 -8.18 -3.41 -14.91
N SER A 26 -7.95 -2.40 -14.07
CA SER A 26 -8.70 -2.14 -12.84
C SER A 26 -10.17 -1.84 -13.13
N PHE A 27 -10.45 -0.99 -14.12
CA PHE A 27 -11.82 -0.70 -14.55
C PHE A 27 -12.54 -1.97 -15.00
N LEU A 28 -11.92 -2.77 -15.89
CA LEU A 28 -12.50 -4.02 -16.37
C LEU A 28 -12.75 -5.01 -15.24
N PHE A 29 -11.82 -5.14 -14.28
CA PHE A 29 -11.98 -6.02 -13.12
C PHE A 29 -13.14 -5.58 -12.21
N CYS A 30 -13.37 -4.27 -12.06
CA CYS A 30 -14.45 -3.72 -11.23
C CYS A 30 -15.80 -3.62 -11.95
N SER A 31 -15.84 -3.74 -13.28
CA SER A 31 -17.00 -3.40 -14.12
C SER A 31 -18.18 -4.39 -14.08
N LEU A 32 -18.15 -5.42 -13.22
CA LEU A 32 -19.14 -6.52 -13.18
C LEU A 32 -19.37 -7.24 -14.53
N LEU A 33 -18.48 -7.02 -15.52
CA LEU A 33 -18.55 -7.66 -16.82
C LEU A 33 -18.22 -9.15 -16.69
N SER A 34 -18.87 -9.97 -17.53
CA SER A 34 -18.49 -11.38 -17.66
C SER A 34 -17.14 -11.50 -18.35
N MET A 35 -16.40 -12.58 -18.10
CA MET A 35 -15.12 -12.85 -18.79
C MET A 35 -15.27 -12.86 -20.32
N ALA A 36 -16.43 -13.31 -20.82
CA ALA A 36 -16.72 -13.30 -22.26
C ALA A 36 -16.87 -11.89 -22.81
N ALA A 37 -17.55 -10.99 -22.08
CA ALA A 37 -17.69 -9.59 -22.47
C ALA A 37 -16.34 -8.86 -22.44
N ILE A 38 -15.49 -9.15 -21.43
CA ILE A 38 -14.13 -8.62 -21.35
C ILE A 38 -13.30 -9.10 -22.56
N ASN A 39 -13.36 -10.38 -22.92
CA ASN A 39 -12.67 -10.90 -24.11
C ASN A 39 -13.16 -10.26 -25.41
N GLN A 40 -14.47 -10.03 -25.55
CA GLN A 40 -15.02 -9.33 -26.72
C GLN A 40 -14.51 -7.89 -26.81
N PHE A 41 -14.45 -7.20 -25.68
CA PHE A 41 -13.88 -5.86 -25.60
C PHE A 41 -12.40 -5.86 -26.01
N LEU A 42 -11.59 -6.77 -25.44
CA LEU A 42 -10.16 -6.91 -25.75
C LEU A 42 -9.88 -7.35 -27.20
N GLY A 43 -10.86 -7.99 -27.86
CA GLY A 43 -10.78 -8.37 -29.27
C GLY A 43 -11.02 -7.23 -30.26
N LEU A 44 -11.38 -6.02 -29.80
CA LEU A 44 -11.56 -4.87 -30.69
C LEU A 44 -10.21 -4.40 -31.25
N GLU A 45 -10.06 -4.35 -32.58
CA GLU A 45 -8.82 -3.95 -33.28
C GLU A 45 -8.26 -2.59 -32.82
N LEU A 46 -9.14 -1.71 -32.35
CA LEU A 46 -8.82 -0.37 -31.86
C LEU A 46 -7.93 -0.41 -30.61
N GLN A 47 -8.04 -1.46 -29.78
CA GLN A 47 -7.27 -1.60 -28.54
C GLN A 47 -5.87 -2.12 -28.80
N VAL A 48 -5.74 -3.12 -29.69
CA VAL A 48 -4.46 -3.76 -30.06
C VAL A 48 -3.47 -2.79 -30.70
N LYS A 49 -3.96 -1.75 -31.41
CA LYS A 49 -3.12 -0.76 -32.09
C LYS A 49 -2.81 0.48 -31.26
N ALA A 50 -3.67 0.83 -30.30
CA ALA A 50 -3.56 2.10 -29.58
C ALA A 50 -2.98 1.97 -28.16
N LEU A 51 -3.22 0.85 -27.46
CA LEU A 51 -2.68 0.63 -26.12
C LEU A 51 -1.74 -0.58 -26.14
N SER A 52 -0.50 -0.37 -25.69
CA SER A 52 0.45 -1.45 -25.40
C SER A 52 0.07 -2.16 -24.10
N LEU A 53 -1.07 -2.84 -24.11
CA LEU A 53 -1.60 -3.55 -22.95
C LEU A 53 -0.75 -4.76 -22.62
N SER A 54 -0.66 -5.09 -21.32
CA SER A 54 0.07 -6.27 -20.86
C SER A 54 -0.81 -7.54 -20.90
N PHE A 55 -2.13 -7.41 -21.03
CA PHE A 55 -3.07 -8.52 -21.08
C PHE A 55 -3.92 -8.49 -22.36
N HIS A 56 -4.21 -9.67 -22.91
CA HIS A 56 -5.03 -9.82 -24.12
C HIS A 56 -6.31 -10.61 -23.89
N THR A 57 -6.41 -11.30 -22.74
CA THR A 57 -7.56 -12.10 -22.35
C THR A 57 -7.99 -11.74 -20.93
N ALA A 58 -9.28 -11.90 -20.61
CA ALA A 58 -9.80 -11.82 -19.25
C ALA A 58 -9.07 -12.76 -18.28
N LYS A 59 -8.64 -13.93 -18.77
CA LYS A 59 -7.82 -14.88 -18.00
C LYS A 59 -6.43 -14.34 -17.69
N ASP A 60 -5.80 -13.66 -18.64
CA ASP A 60 -4.48 -13.05 -18.44
C ASP A 60 -4.59 -11.88 -17.45
N LEU A 61 -5.65 -11.08 -17.56
CA LEU A 61 -5.97 -10.02 -16.62
C LEU A 61 -6.14 -10.58 -15.20
N GLN A 62 -6.90 -11.67 -15.05
CA GLN A 62 -7.05 -12.33 -13.75
C GLN A 62 -5.72 -12.87 -13.23
N GLY A 63 -4.92 -13.53 -14.07
CA GLY A 63 -3.59 -14.03 -13.69
C GLY A 63 -2.67 -12.92 -13.22
N ARG A 64 -2.72 -11.74 -13.85
CA ARG A 64 -2.00 -10.54 -13.38
C ARG A 64 -2.55 -10.03 -12.05
N ALA A 65 -3.87 -9.99 -11.87
CA ALA A 65 -4.46 -9.59 -10.59
C ALA A 65 -4.04 -10.51 -9.44
N GLU A 66 -3.82 -11.81 -9.70
CA GLU A 66 -3.31 -12.77 -8.71
C GLU A 66 -1.84 -12.54 -8.33
N LEU A 67 -1.05 -11.83 -9.14
CA LEU A 67 0.32 -11.43 -8.82
C LEU A 67 0.40 -10.18 -7.94
N LEU A 68 -0.71 -9.44 -7.77
CA LEU A 68 -0.74 -8.27 -6.93
C LEU A 68 -0.46 -8.64 -5.47
N PRO A 69 0.16 -7.74 -4.69
CA PRO A 69 0.39 -7.96 -3.28
C PRO A 69 -0.94 -8.27 -2.57
N ALA A 70 -0.88 -9.23 -1.64
CA ALA A 70 -2.05 -9.67 -0.91
C ALA A 70 -2.70 -8.49 -0.17
N VAL A 71 -4.00 -8.32 -0.37
CA VAL A 71 -4.78 -7.32 0.37
C VAL A 71 -5.15 -7.84 1.77
N PRO A 72 -5.32 -6.95 2.76
CA PRO A 72 -5.70 -7.36 4.11
C PRO A 72 -7.02 -8.13 4.12
N LYS A 73 -7.00 -9.31 4.74
CA LYS A 73 -8.14 -10.23 4.76
C LYS A 73 -9.31 -9.66 5.56
N TRP A 74 -10.52 -9.82 5.02
CA TRP A 74 -11.76 -9.56 5.76
C TRP A 74 -12.02 -10.65 6.79
N TRP A 75 -12.34 -10.22 8.00
CA TRP A 75 -12.84 -11.03 9.08
C TRP A 75 -14.31 -10.71 9.32
N TYR A 76 -15.07 -11.71 9.77
CA TYR A 76 -16.44 -11.53 10.15
C TYR A 76 -16.77 -12.30 11.43
N ARG A 77 -17.70 -11.78 12.22
CA ARG A 77 -18.24 -12.44 13.39
C ARG A 77 -19.69 -12.04 13.57
N ILE A 78 -20.49 -13.03 13.93
CA ILE A 78 -21.86 -12.83 14.34
C ILE A 78 -21.87 -12.52 15.84
N ILE A 79 -22.39 -11.36 16.22
CA ILE A 79 -22.50 -10.94 17.61
C ILE A 79 -23.93 -11.21 18.10
N SER A 80 -24.03 -12.03 19.14
CA SER A 80 -25.28 -12.24 19.86
C SER A 80 -25.53 -11.06 20.79
N MET A 81 -26.61 -10.33 20.53
CA MET A 81 -27.00 -9.20 21.36
C MET A 81 -27.84 -9.69 22.55
N SER A 82 -27.69 -9.07 23.72
CA SER A 82 -28.51 -9.37 24.91
C SER A 82 -29.99 -9.02 24.74
N HIS A 83 -30.32 -8.16 23.77
CA HIS A 83 -31.68 -7.73 23.47
C HIS A 83 -32.12 -8.38 22.15
N PRO A 84 -33.40 -8.80 22.04
CA PRO A 84 -33.89 -9.47 20.85
C PRO A 84 -33.84 -8.51 19.65
N THR A 85 -33.04 -8.89 18.66
CA THR A 85 -32.92 -8.21 17.36
C THR A 85 -33.57 -9.09 16.29
N LYS A 86 -34.20 -8.47 15.29
CA LYS A 86 -34.86 -9.21 14.19
C LYS A 86 -33.86 -10.00 13.33
N GLN A 87 -32.62 -9.54 13.27
CA GLN A 87 -31.53 -10.16 12.53
C GLN A 87 -30.27 -10.15 13.37
N PRO A 88 -29.43 -11.19 13.28
CA PRO A 88 -28.15 -11.23 13.98
C PRO A 88 -27.23 -10.11 13.49
N LEU A 89 -26.42 -9.54 14.39
CA LEU A 89 -25.48 -8.48 14.03
C LEU A 89 -24.23 -9.09 13.39
N HIS A 90 -23.97 -8.73 12.14
CA HIS A 90 -22.74 -9.11 11.44
C HIS A 90 -21.70 -8.00 11.60
N LEU A 91 -20.62 -8.27 12.34
CA LEU A 91 -19.46 -7.40 12.41
C LEU A 91 -18.44 -7.83 11.36
N TYR A 92 -18.02 -6.90 10.51
CA TYR A 92 -16.93 -7.08 9.56
C TYR A 92 -15.78 -6.17 9.93
N TRP A 93 -14.55 -6.69 9.92
CA TRP A 93 -13.36 -5.89 10.18
C TRP A 93 -12.14 -6.46 9.46
N ARG A 94 -11.04 -5.71 9.48
CA ARG A 94 -9.73 -6.15 9.01
C ARG A 94 -8.73 -6.00 10.16
N ASN A 95 -7.62 -6.73 10.08
CA ASN A 95 -6.52 -6.48 11.01
C ASN A 95 -5.95 -5.08 10.73
N PRO A 96 -5.96 -4.16 11.71
CA PRO A 96 -5.49 -2.79 11.48
C PRO A 96 -4.01 -2.73 11.11
N LEU A 97 -3.17 -3.64 11.62
CA LEU A 97 -1.75 -3.67 11.29
C LEU A 97 -1.53 -4.05 9.82
N ASP A 98 -2.23 -5.08 9.34
CA ASP A 98 -2.15 -5.48 7.93
C ASP A 98 -2.67 -4.37 7.00
N CYS A 99 -3.72 -3.64 7.42
CA CYS A 99 -4.22 -2.48 6.67
C CYS A 99 -3.21 -1.34 6.60
N ILE A 100 -2.55 -1.04 7.71
CA ILE A 100 -1.49 -0.04 7.80
C ILE A 100 -0.36 -0.45 6.86
N GLU A 101 0.16 -1.68 7.00
CA GLU A 101 1.24 -2.19 6.14
C GLU A 101 0.87 -2.12 4.66
N ALA A 102 -0.34 -2.54 4.28
CA ALA A 102 -0.80 -2.47 2.89
C ALA A 102 -0.93 -1.02 2.38
N LEU A 103 -1.37 -0.09 3.24
CA LEU A 103 -1.49 1.32 2.88
C LEU A 103 -0.12 1.98 2.68
N PHE A 104 0.82 1.77 3.60
CA PHE A 104 2.17 2.34 3.51
C PHE A 104 3.00 1.72 2.37
N ASN A 105 2.75 0.47 2.01
CA ASN A 105 3.36 -0.18 0.85
C ASN A 105 2.72 0.22 -0.49
N HIS A 106 1.68 1.06 -0.50
CA HIS A 106 1.07 1.48 -1.74
C HIS A 106 2.00 2.44 -2.50
N PRO A 107 2.37 2.16 -3.76
CA PRO A 107 3.39 2.93 -4.47
C PRO A 107 3.09 4.42 -4.63
N HIS A 108 1.81 4.80 -4.67
CA HIS A 108 1.38 6.20 -4.71
C HIS A 108 1.96 7.03 -3.55
N PHE A 109 2.19 6.42 -2.38
CA PHE A 109 2.68 7.13 -1.20
C PHE A 109 4.19 7.06 -1.02
N ALA A 110 4.91 6.29 -1.85
CA ALA A 110 6.34 6.01 -1.64
C ALA A 110 7.22 7.27 -1.51
N ASN A 111 6.87 8.34 -2.24
CA ASN A 111 7.60 9.62 -2.21
C ASN A 111 6.88 10.73 -1.42
N GLU A 112 5.65 10.49 -0.97
CA GLU A 112 4.83 11.48 -0.24
C GLU A 112 4.90 11.25 1.28
N LEU A 113 5.43 10.10 1.69
CA LEU A 113 5.55 9.69 3.08
C LEU A 113 6.83 10.24 3.71
N ASP A 114 6.72 11.39 4.39
CA ASP A 114 7.75 11.80 5.34
C ASP A 114 7.53 11.07 6.67
N LEU A 115 8.38 10.08 6.94
CA LEU A 115 8.40 9.29 8.18
C LEU A 115 9.61 9.63 9.05
N THR A 116 10.36 10.67 8.70
CA THR A 116 11.53 11.09 9.48
C THR A 116 11.12 12.23 10.39
N PRO A 117 11.15 12.04 11.73
CA PRO A 117 10.82 13.16 12.60
C PRO A 117 11.81 14.31 12.39
N ALA A 118 11.28 15.54 12.34
CA ALA A 118 12.06 16.71 12.00
C ALA A 118 11.74 17.88 12.91
N CYS A 119 12.79 18.63 13.23
CA CYS A 119 12.72 19.78 14.11
C CYS A 119 12.65 21.05 13.24
N VAL A 120 11.44 21.44 12.80
CA VAL A 120 11.26 22.53 11.82
C VAL A 120 10.96 23.87 12.51
N TYR A 121 11.60 24.95 12.04
CA TYR A 121 11.40 26.32 12.52
C TYR A 121 11.11 27.26 11.34
N ASP A 122 10.25 28.25 11.53
CA ASP A 122 9.94 29.27 10.50
C ASP A 122 10.97 30.42 10.49
N THR A 123 11.73 30.60 11.59
CA THR A 123 12.76 31.64 11.74
C THR A 123 14.17 31.06 11.76
N VAL A 124 15.13 31.81 11.22
CA VAL A 124 16.56 31.43 11.21
C VAL A 124 17.14 31.30 12.61
N ASP A 125 16.57 32.04 13.57
CA ASP A 125 16.98 32.01 14.98
C ASP A 125 16.39 30.80 15.75
N CYS A 126 15.64 29.90 15.08
CA CYS A 126 14.97 28.75 15.67
C CYS A 126 14.05 29.08 16.86
N THR A 127 13.47 30.28 16.85
CA THR A 127 12.62 30.80 17.95
C THR A 127 11.15 30.45 17.76
N MET A 128 10.67 30.38 16.51
CA MET A 128 9.29 30.04 16.19
C MET A 128 9.21 28.65 15.59
N ARG A 129 8.65 27.74 16.40
CA ARG A 129 8.46 26.34 16.07
C ARG A 129 7.28 26.14 15.13
N LYS A 130 7.44 25.30 14.10
CA LYS A 130 6.39 24.97 13.15
C LYS A 130 5.90 23.53 13.34
N TYR A 131 4.59 23.38 13.52
CA TYR A 131 3.92 22.08 13.57
C TYR A 131 2.92 21.99 12.43
N SER A 132 3.20 21.13 11.44
CA SER A 132 2.33 20.90 10.29
C SER A 132 1.87 19.44 10.17
N GLU A 133 2.74 18.51 10.55
CA GLU A 133 2.54 17.06 10.44
C GLU A 133 2.94 16.40 11.77
N TRP A 134 2.49 15.16 11.99
CA TRP A 134 2.87 14.39 13.18
C TRP A 134 4.40 14.31 13.36
N MET A 135 5.14 14.14 12.27
CA MET A 135 6.60 14.03 12.27
C MET A 135 7.33 15.29 12.75
N ASN A 136 6.66 16.46 12.72
CA ASN A 136 7.23 17.72 13.21
C ASN A 136 6.96 17.96 14.70
N GLY A 137 6.21 17.06 15.35
CA GLY A 137 5.83 17.14 16.75
C GLY A 137 6.95 16.70 17.70
N ASP A 138 6.93 17.24 18.92
CA ASP A 138 7.91 16.90 19.96
C ASP A 138 7.88 15.43 20.34
N ALA A 139 6.70 14.79 20.28
CA ALA A 139 6.56 13.36 20.52
C ALA A 139 7.35 12.54 19.50
N ALA A 140 7.18 12.81 18.20
CA ALA A 140 7.92 12.12 17.14
C ALA A 140 9.43 12.40 17.22
N TRP A 141 9.83 13.65 17.51
CA TRP A 141 11.23 14.04 17.73
C TRP A 141 11.87 13.29 18.90
N SER A 142 11.17 13.21 20.04
CA SER A 142 11.69 12.52 21.23
C SER A 142 11.83 11.01 21.02
N MET A 143 10.99 10.39 20.20
CA MET A 143 11.10 8.97 19.83
C MET A 143 12.38 8.66 19.04
N GLN A 144 13.00 9.63 18.36
CA GLN A 144 14.27 9.40 17.63
C GLN A 144 15.46 9.14 18.56
N VAL A 145 15.43 9.70 19.78
CA VAL A 145 16.62 9.86 20.62
C VAL A 145 17.10 8.55 21.28
N CYS A 146 16.52 7.39 20.95
CA CYS A 146 16.96 6.08 21.48
C CYS A 146 17.68 5.15 20.50
N THR A 147 17.85 5.47 19.21
CA THR A 147 18.51 4.54 18.27
C THR A 147 20.01 4.74 18.10
N LEU A 148 20.57 5.90 18.46
CA LEU A 148 22.03 6.14 18.35
C LEU A 148 22.82 5.69 19.59
N LEU A 149 22.19 5.60 20.77
CA LEU A 149 22.87 5.14 21.99
C LEU A 149 23.02 3.62 22.07
N SER A 150 22.20 2.83 21.35
CA SER A 150 22.30 1.36 21.36
C SER A 150 23.29 0.79 20.34
N ILE A 151 23.71 1.56 19.32
CA ILE A 151 24.67 1.10 18.31
C ILE A 151 26.11 1.26 18.83
N SER A 152 26.36 2.24 19.71
CA SER A 152 27.65 2.40 20.39
C SER A 152 27.97 1.32 21.42
N GLU A 153 26.98 0.59 21.93
CA GLU A 153 27.23 -0.50 22.90
C GLU A 153 27.55 -1.85 22.25
N VAL A 154 27.24 -2.04 20.96
CA VAL A 154 27.52 -3.31 20.25
C VAL A 154 28.95 -3.37 19.68
N HIS A 155 29.63 -2.23 19.50
CA HIS A 155 30.97 -2.18 18.88
C HIS A 155 32.17 -2.18 19.84
N VAL A 156 31.96 -2.31 21.17
CA VAL A 156 33.05 -2.33 22.17
C VAL A 156 33.35 -3.76 22.68
N GLY A 157 32.68 -4.79 22.15
CA GLY A 157 32.74 -6.16 22.67
C GLY A 157 33.68 -7.15 21.97
N ILE A 158 34.59 -6.74 21.09
CA ILE A 158 35.58 -7.67 20.47
C ILE A 158 36.93 -6.98 20.29
N ALA A 159 37.78 -7.03 21.31
CA ALA A 159 39.24 -7.02 21.16
C ALA A 159 39.86 -7.57 22.45
N ASP A 160 40.22 -8.85 22.43
CA ASP A 160 41.29 -9.45 23.23
C ASP A 160 42.11 -10.32 22.25
N PRO A 161 43.43 -10.41 22.44
CA PRO A 161 43.97 -11.41 23.36
C PRO A 161 44.93 -10.87 24.44
#